data_AF-A0A1M4WWR1-F1
#
_entry.id   AF-A0A1M4WWR1-F1
#
_cell.length_a   1.000
_cell.length_b   1.000
_cell.length_c   1.000
_cell.angle_alpha   90.00
_cell.angle_beta   90.00
_cell.angle_gamma   90.00
#
_symmetry.space_group_name_H-M   'P 1'
#
loop_
_entity.id
_entity.type
_entity.pdbx_description
1 polymer ?
#
loop_
_entity_poly.entity_id
_entity_poly.type
_entity_poly.pdbx_seq_one_letter_code
_entity_poly.pdbx_strand_id
1 'polypeptide(L)'
;MKNFFITFIGIIFLIFTFFTISKSSSKIAYMPNLIENDKNLESLDSKSVPSGNVNMDLIKYLPTKVNTELIYSTPYKDDLIYMYIETFDGNKLQFKTTDLSSNSNYLLKICEDNISLVYYEEHSIKNSHLLDKKNKNEILLKSPLKVGTKWSDDNYDSNEITSLNKKISTSFKEFETIEVTSKSQGLILKRYYAPNVGLVKSILETGGKSYVYELKSIKENSPYKKNVRIFFYDSLNDYCYYEDKDISQEYGISNKDLYQSVLNDPPYNSATLLSKSNISINSIILSVNDSLAKVDLGDDPEIYYLPNFKIKSLILTLVNTICYNYNVEKCQITVNGQPFFQGIYNINTSNFYNIND
;
A
#
# COMPACT_ATOMS: atom_id res chain seq x y z
N MET A 1 29.92 -10.80 -4.43
CA MET A 1 28.72 -11.66 -4.55
C MET A 1 27.62 -11.22 -3.58
N LYS A 2 27.29 -9.92 -3.62
CA LYS A 2 26.14 -9.22 -3.02
C LYS A 2 25.93 -8.04 -3.96
N ASN A 3 24.69 -7.70 -4.29
CA ASN A 3 24.24 -6.68 -5.29
C ASN A 3 23.81 -7.25 -6.66
N PHE A 4 22.83 -8.14 -6.65
CA PHE A 4 21.96 -8.42 -7.82
C PHE A 4 20.46 -8.34 -7.45
N PHE A 5 20.13 -7.66 -6.34
CA PHE A 5 18.79 -7.50 -5.79
C PHE A 5 18.31 -6.07 -6.02
N ILE A 6 17.88 -5.75 -7.24
CA ILE A 6 17.10 -4.55 -7.55
C ILE A 6 16.07 -4.94 -8.61
N THR A 7 14.79 -4.65 -8.32
CA THR A 7 13.60 -4.65 -9.19
C THR A 7 13.16 -5.98 -9.81
N PHE A 8 12.18 -6.66 -9.19
CA PHE A 8 11.44 -7.72 -9.89
C PHE A 8 9.98 -7.92 -9.45
N ILE A 9 9.18 -6.85 -9.32
CA ILE A 9 7.72 -6.90 -9.60
C ILE A 9 7.25 -5.58 -10.27
N GLY A 10 8.05 -5.08 -11.19
CA GLY A 10 7.58 -4.25 -12.29
C GLY A 10 8.21 -4.85 -13.53
N ILE A 11 7.67 -5.97 -14.02
CA ILE A 11 8.34 -6.73 -15.09
C ILE A 11 8.52 -5.75 -16.27
N ILE A 12 9.79 -5.48 -16.60
CA ILE A 12 10.33 -4.59 -17.65
C ILE A 12 10.72 -3.17 -17.16
N PHE A 13 12.01 -2.98 -16.83
CA PHE A 13 12.97 -2.11 -17.55
C PHE A 13 14.27 -1.93 -16.74
N LEU A 14 15.39 -2.47 -17.24
CA LEU A 14 16.73 -1.84 -17.14
C LEU A 14 17.75 -2.63 -17.96
N ILE A 15 18.48 -1.90 -18.84
CA ILE A 15 19.62 -2.21 -19.74
C ILE A 15 19.26 -1.51 -21.08
N PHE A 16 19.87 -0.44 -21.60
CA PHE A 16 21.14 0.28 -21.42
C PHE A 16 20.94 1.76 -21.83
N THR A 17 21.60 2.72 -21.17
CA THR A 17 22.71 3.52 -21.77
C THR A 17 23.31 4.51 -20.77
N PHE A 18 24.63 4.69 -20.91
CA PHE A 18 25.55 5.51 -20.14
C PHE A 18 25.38 7.03 -20.36
N PHE A 19 25.76 7.80 -19.33
CA PHE A 19 26.33 9.15 -19.30
C PHE A 19 25.80 10.24 -20.26
N THR A 20 25.36 11.37 -19.70
CA THR A 20 26.09 12.65 -19.80
C THR A 20 25.71 13.60 -18.66
N ILE A 21 26.72 14.29 -18.16
CA ILE A 21 26.68 15.39 -17.21
C ILE A 21 26.10 16.63 -17.92
N SER A 22 25.16 17.34 -17.28
CA SER A 22 24.97 18.77 -17.51
C SER A 22 24.18 19.42 -16.36
N LYS A 23 24.82 20.39 -15.71
CA LYS A 23 24.20 21.37 -14.80
C LYS A 23 23.20 22.23 -15.57
N SER A 24 22.04 22.52 -14.99
CA SER A 24 21.48 23.88 -15.01
C SER A 24 20.27 24.01 -14.08
N SER A 25 20.31 25.08 -13.29
CA SER A 25 19.29 25.69 -12.45
C SER A 25 17.91 25.90 -13.11
N SER A 26 16.82 25.82 -12.35
CA SER A 26 16.16 27.02 -11.78
C SER A 26 14.76 26.77 -11.18
N LYS A 27 14.49 27.57 -10.13
CA LYS A 27 13.24 28.23 -9.72
C LYS A 27 12.05 27.41 -9.18
N ILE A 28 11.86 27.63 -7.89
CA ILE A 28 10.65 27.57 -7.07
C ILE A 28 9.45 28.19 -7.80
N ALA A 29 8.32 27.46 -7.78
CA ALA A 29 6.98 28.03 -7.92
C ALA A 29 6.12 27.51 -6.77
N TYR A 30 5.67 28.46 -5.93
CA TYR A 30 4.59 28.28 -4.96
C TYR A 30 3.29 27.94 -5.69
N MET A 31 2.50 27.00 -5.16
CA MET A 31 1.05 26.98 -5.37
C MET A 31 0.32 26.68 -4.05
N PRO A 32 -0.86 27.31 -3.83
CA PRO A 32 -1.48 27.43 -2.52
C PRO A 32 -2.34 26.22 -2.14
N ASN A 33 -2.62 26.14 -0.84
CA ASN A 33 -3.54 25.23 -0.16
C ASN A 33 -4.85 24.98 -0.92
N LEU A 34 -5.19 23.71 -1.07
CA LEU A 34 -6.57 23.25 -1.20
C LEU A 34 -6.88 22.37 0.02
N ILE A 35 -7.62 22.96 0.95
CA ILE A 35 -8.35 22.26 1.99
C ILE A 35 -9.64 21.79 1.32
N GLU A 36 -9.83 20.49 1.18
CA GLU A 36 -11.12 19.92 0.83
C GLU A 36 -11.56 19.04 2.01
N ASN A 37 -12.64 19.47 2.65
CA ASN A 37 -13.26 18.83 3.80
C ASN A 37 -14.00 17.58 3.33
N ASP A 38 -13.50 16.39 3.64
CA ASP A 38 -14.26 15.16 3.46
C ASP A 38 -15.01 14.80 4.76
N LYS A 39 -16.24 15.28 4.84
CA LYS A 39 -17.27 14.74 5.74
C LYS A 39 -18.22 13.92 4.87
N ASN A 40 -18.08 12.60 4.91
CA ASN A 40 -19.18 11.61 4.87
C ASN A 40 -18.57 10.20 4.71
N LEU A 41 -18.36 9.51 5.84
CA LEU A 41 -18.15 8.07 5.85
C LEU A 41 -19.47 7.43 6.32
N GLU A 42 -20.38 7.19 5.37
CA GLU A 42 -21.49 6.26 5.60
C GLU A 42 -21.00 4.83 5.32
N SER A 43 -21.43 3.92 6.19
CA SER A 43 -21.11 2.51 6.22
C SER A 43 -21.33 1.80 4.87
N LEU A 44 -20.25 1.27 4.28
CA LEU A 44 -20.30 0.44 3.08
C LEU A 44 -20.47 -1.04 3.45
N ASP A 45 -21.72 -1.41 3.71
CA ASP A 45 -22.19 -2.78 3.54
C ASP A 45 -23.26 -2.75 2.43
N SER A 46 -22.85 -2.65 1.17
CA SER A 46 -23.72 -2.94 0.02
C SER A 46 -22.92 -3.18 -1.26
N LYS A 47 -23.37 -4.15 -2.05
CA LYS A 47 -22.87 -4.50 -3.38
C LYS A 47 -22.89 -3.27 -4.30
N SER A 48 -21.75 -2.65 -4.59
CA SER A 48 -21.67 -1.58 -5.58
C SER A 48 -21.84 -2.16 -7.00
N VAL A 49 -22.77 -1.58 -7.75
CA VAL A 49 -22.95 -1.87 -9.19
C VAL A 49 -21.82 -1.17 -9.94
N PRO A 50 -21.10 -1.83 -10.87
CA PRO A 50 -19.97 -1.22 -11.57
C PRO A 50 -20.39 0.05 -12.33
N SER A 51 -19.69 1.16 -12.11
CA SER A 51 -19.86 2.37 -12.92
C SER A 51 -19.01 2.30 -14.19
N GLY A 52 -19.64 2.16 -15.35
CA GLY A 52 -19.00 2.05 -16.67
C GLY A 52 -19.44 0.80 -17.45
N ASN A 53 -19.22 0.79 -18.78
CA ASN A 53 -19.34 -0.45 -19.56
C ASN A 53 -18.22 -1.41 -19.13
N VAL A 54 -18.55 -2.34 -18.23
CA VAL A 54 -17.61 -3.34 -17.71
C VAL A 54 -17.93 -4.70 -18.27
N ASN A 55 -16.90 -5.42 -18.71
CA ASN A 55 -17.04 -6.75 -19.26
C ASN A 55 -16.97 -7.81 -18.15
N MET A 56 -18.11 -8.44 -17.84
CA MET A 56 -18.20 -9.46 -16.79
C MET A 56 -17.37 -10.72 -17.09
N ASP A 57 -17.13 -11.04 -18.37
CA ASP A 57 -16.28 -12.17 -18.74
C ASP A 57 -14.81 -11.92 -18.39
N LEU A 58 -14.37 -10.66 -18.43
CA LEU A 58 -13.04 -10.27 -17.96
C LEU A 58 -12.92 -10.33 -16.44
N ILE A 59 -13.92 -9.78 -15.71
CA ILE A 59 -13.91 -9.80 -14.23
C ILE A 59 -13.77 -11.21 -13.67
N LYS A 60 -14.35 -12.22 -14.35
CA LYS A 60 -14.23 -13.62 -13.99
C LYS A 60 -12.79 -14.07 -13.79
N TYR A 61 -11.79 -13.43 -14.41
CA TYR A 61 -10.38 -13.78 -14.27
C TYR A 61 -9.63 -12.90 -13.27
N LEU A 62 -10.31 -12.35 -12.26
CA LEU A 62 -9.72 -11.58 -11.17
C LEU A 62 -10.08 -12.14 -9.79
N PRO A 63 -9.19 -11.98 -8.79
CA PRO A 63 -9.52 -12.24 -7.38
C PRO A 63 -10.28 -11.05 -6.79
N THR A 64 -11.61 -11.05 -6.90
CA THR A 64 -12.45 -9.90 -6.49
C THR A 64 -12.90 -9.92 -5.03
N LYS A 65 -12.59 -11.00 -4.29
CA LYS A 65 -12.96 -11.10 -2.87
C LYS A 65 -11.97 -10.32 -2.01
N VAL A 66 -12.42 -9.22 -1.42
CA VAL A 66 -11.67 -8.41 -0.45
C VAL A 66 -11.24 -9.25 0.75
N ASN A 67 -10.09 -8.91 1.35
CA ASN A 67 -9.46 -9.64 2.44
C ASN A 67 -9.07 -11.08 2.05
N THR A 68 -8.71 -11.28 0.79
CA THR A 68 -8.10 -12.54 0.32
C THR A 68 -6.60 -12.39 0.22
N GLU A 69 -5.88 -13.33 0.81
CA GLU A 69 -4.43 -13.51 0.68
C GLU A 69 -4.15 -14.61 -0.36
N LEU A 70 -3.40 -14.29 -1.42
CA LEU A 70 -2.84 -15.25 -2.35
C LEU A 70 -1.34 -15.35 -2.09
N ILE A 71 -0.83 -16.58 -1.93
CA ILE A 71 0.59 -16.83 -1.68
C ILE A 71 1.20 -17.51 -2.90
N TYR A 72 2.28 -16.95 -3.41
CA TYR A 72 3.01 -17.47 -4.56
C TYR A 72 4.40 -17.96 -4.15
N SER A 73 4.80 -19.12 -4.65
CA SER A 73 6.20 -19.52 -4.66
C SER A 73 6.97 -18.78 -5.74
N THR A 74 8.26 -18.61 -5.50
CA THR A 74 9.18 -17.98 -6.46
C THR A 74 10.20 -19.01 -6.97
N PRO A 75 11.03 -18.66 -7.97
CA PRO A 75 12.15 -19.50 -8.41
C PRO A 75 13.22 -19.71 -7.33
N TYR A 76 13.19 -18.91 -6.27
CA TYR A 76 14.16 -18.94 -5.18
C TYR A 76 13.60 -19.73 -4.01
N LYS A 77 14.42 -20.65 -3.53
CA LYS A 77 14.04 -21.55 -2.45
C LYS A 77 13.71 -20.74 -1.20
N ASP A 78 12.57 -21.03 -0.59
CA ASP A 78 12.05 -20.43 0.64
C ASP A 78 11.56 -18.96 0.52
N ASP A 79 11.64 -18.35 -0.67
CA ASP A 79 11.07 -17.03 -0.94
C ASP A 79 9.60 -17.13 -1.41
N LEU A 80 8.73 -16.34 -0.79
CA LEU A 80 7.30 -16.26 -1.08
C LEU A 80 6.88 -14.81 -1.35
N ILE A 81 5.92 -14.66 -2.25
CA ILE A 81 5.21 -13.39 -2.47
C ILE A 81 3.80 -13.55 -1.93
N TYR A 82 3.37 -12.58 -1.12
CA TYR A 82 2.02 -12.50 -0.58
C TYR A 82 1.29 -11.39 -1.30
N MET A 83 0.09 -11.66 -1.80
CA MET A 83 -0.79 -10.70 -2.43
C MET A 83 -2.06 -10.56 -1.57
N TYR A 84 -2.43 -9.34 -1.22
CA TYR A 84 -3.62 -9.03 -0.43
C TYR A 84 -4.60 -8.21 -1.25
N ILE A 85 -5.81 -8.73 -1.43
CA ILE A 85 -6.90 -8.01 -2.09
C ILE A 85 -7.49 -7.00 -1.11
N GLU A 86 -7.24 -5.72 -1.36
CA GLU A 86 -7.67 -4.62 -0.50
C GLU A 86 -9.06 -4.14 -0.92
N THR A 87 -9.32 -3.97 -2.22
CA THR A 87 -10.59 -3.39 -2.69
C THR A 87 -11.01 -3.95 -4.01
N PHE A 88 -12.32 -4.09 -4.17
CA PHE A 88 -12.94 -4.23 -5.47
C PHE A 88 -14.17 -3.31 -5.55
N ASP A 89 -14.13 -2.31 -6.43
CA ASP A 89 -15.23 -1.36 -6.66
C ASP A 89 -15.82 -1.53 -8.07
N GLY A 90 -16.18 -2.77 -8.41
CA GLY A 90 -16.83 -3.15 -9.68
C GLY A 90 -15.92 -3.09 -10.92
N ASN A 91 -15.28 -1.95 -11.18
CA ASN A 91 -14.39 -1.70 -12.32
C ASN A 91 -12.94 -1.38 -11.93
N LYS A 92 -12.63 -1.34 -10.62
CA LYS A 92 -11.29 -1.11 -10.08
C LYS A 92 -10.96 -2.18 -9.04
N LEU A 93 -9.76 -2.75 -9.13
CA LEU A 93 -9.23 -3.71 -8.15
C LEU A 93 -7.92 -3.17 -7.60
N GLN A 94 -7.85 -2.92 -6.30
CA GLN A 94 -6.63 -2.55 -5.60
C GLN A 94 -6.11 -3.75 -4.81
N PHE A 95 -4.82 -4.03 -4.94
CA PHE A 95 -4.15 -5.05 -4.14
C PHE A 95 -2.72 -4.64 -3.79
N LYS A 96 -2.22 -5.23 -2.71
CA LYS A 96 -0.84 -5.06 -2.25
C LYS A 96 -0.08 -6.36 -2.43
N THR A 97 1.19 -6.28 -2.79
CA THR A 97 2.11 -7.41 -2.67
C THR A 97 3.20 -7.12 -1.66
N THR A 98 3.60 -8.12 -0.90
CA THR A 98 4.79 -8.06 -0.03
C THR A 98 5.64 -9.30 -0.22
N ASP A 99 6.95 -9.10 -0.10
CA ASP A 99 7.91 -10.14 0.19
C ASP A 99 8.64 -9.80 1.51
N LEU A 100 9.75 -10.48 1.82
CA LEU A 100 10.54 -10.23 3.04
C LEU A 100 11.21 -8.85 3.06
N SER A 101 11.18 -8.10 1.96
CA SER A 101 12.01 -6.91 1.74
C SER A 101 11.26 -5.67 1.24
N SER A 102 10.11 -5.85 0.58
CA SER A 102 9.38 -4.76 -0.09
C SER A 102 7.88 -4.96 -0.05
N ASN A 103 7.16 -3.83 0.01
CA ASN A 103 5.72 -3.74 -0.20
C ASN A 103 5.46 -2.96 -1.48
N SER A 104 4.53 -3.41 -2.31
CA SER A 104 4.13 -2.72 -3.55
C SER A 104 2.61 -2.64 -3.66
N ASN A 105 2.11 -1.52 -4.16
CA ASN A 105 0.68 -1.31 -4.39
C ASN A 105 0.35 -1.35 -5.89
N TYR A 106 -0.81 -1.93 -6.23
CA TYR A 106 -1.28 -2.08 -7.60
C TYR A 106 -2.73 -1.65 -7.70
N LEU A 107 -3.07 -1.00 -8.83
CA LEU A 107 -4.45 -0.75 -9.23
C LEU A 107 -4.70 -1.31 -10.63
N LEU A 108 -5.66 -2.21 -10.73
CA LEU A 108 -6.22 -2.63 -12.01
C LEU A 108 -7.48 -1.84 -12.31
N LYS A 109 -7.66 -1.51 -13.59
CA LYS A 109 -8.91 -1.00 -14.14
C LYS A 109 -9.48 -2.02 -15.10
N ILE A 110 -10.78 -2.29 -14.97
CA ILE A 110 -11.55 -3.14 -15.86
C ILE A 110 -12.41 -2.24 -16.74
N CYS A 111 -12.28 -2.42 -18.05
CA CYS A 111 -13.08 -1.75 -19.07
C CYS A 111 -13.84 -2.80 -19.89
N GLU A 112 -14.59 -2.36 -20.90
CA GLU A 112 -15.34 -3.23 -21.82
C GLU A 112 -14.42 -4.17 -22.61
N ASP A 113 -13.23 -3.69 -22.97
CA ASP A 113 -12.33 -4.37 -23.89
C ASP A 113 -11.10 -4.98 -23.22
N ASN A 114 -10.74 -4.58 -21.98
CA ASN A 114 -9.53 -5.06 -21.33
C ASN A 114 -9.51 -4.91 -19.80
N ILE A 115 -8.59 -5.64 -19.18
CA ILE A 115 -8.10 -5.43 -17.83
C ILE A 115 -6.70 -4.84 -17.94
N SER A 116 -6.47 -3.68 -17.35
CA SER A 116 -5.17 -3.01 -17.36
C SER A 116 -4.64 -2.71 -15.96
N LEU A 117 -3.35 -2.90 -15.75
CA LEU A 117 -2.61 -2.30 -14.64
C LEU A 117 -2.40 -0.82 -14.94
N VAL A 118 -3.10 0.03 -14.19
CA VAL A 118 -3.08 1.49 -14.38
C VAL A 118 -2.19 2.21 -13.37
N TYR A 119 -1.91 1.60 -12.22
CA TYR A 119 -1.00 2.16 -11.22
C TYR A 119 -0.13 1.09 -10.55
N TYR A 120 1.14 1.42 -10.33
CA TYR A 120 2.12 0.64 -9.58
C TYR A 120 3.01 1.57 -8.73
N GLU A 121 3.19 1.24 -7.46
CA GLU A 121 4.15 1.93 -6.58
C GLU A 121 4.93 0.91 -5.76
N GLU A 122 6.25 0.89 -5.93
CA GLU A 122 7.18 0.07 -5.13
C GLU A 122 7.55 0.78 -3.83
N HIS A 123 7.84 0.01 -2.79
CA HIS A 123 8.17 0.49 -1.46
C HIS A 123 7.12 1.46 -0.90
N SER A 124 5.84 1.20 -1.18
CA SER A 124 4.80 2.10 -0.71
C SER A 124 4.63 2.00 0.80
N ILE A 125 4.96 3.11 1.47
CA ILE A 125 4.75 3.31 2.91
C ILE A 125 3.34 3.92 3.16
N LYS A 126 2.65 4.32 2.09
CA LYS A 126 1.38 5.06 2.14
C LYS A 126 0.19 4.11 2.00
N ASN A 127 -0.74 4.27 2.93
CA ASN A 127 -2.05 3.64 2.94
C ASN A 127 -3.06 4.57 2.25
N SER A 128 -2.88 4.83 0.96
CA SER A 128 -3.77 5.74 0.22
C SER A 128 -4.82 4.96 -0.57
N HIS A 129 -6.03 5.52 -0.66
CA HIS A 129 -6.96 5.18 -1.74
C HIS A 129 -6.28 5.53 -3.07
N LEU A 130 -5.92 4.52 -3.86
CA LEU A 130 -5.22 4.72 -5.12
C LEU A 130 -6.17 4.83 -6.31
N LEU A 131 -7.49 4.75 -6.07
CA LEU A 131 -8.51 4.56 -7.11
C LEU A 131 -8.43 5.56 -8.27
N ASP A 132 -7.90 6.77 -8.06
CA ASP A 132 -7.78 7.81 -9.08
C ASP A 132 -6.35 8.07 -9.55
N LYS A 133 -5.38 7.24 -9.14
CA LYS A 133 -3.99 7.33 -9.56
C LYS A 133 -3.74 6.55 -10.85
N LYS A 134 -2.82 7.07 -11.67
CA LYS A 134 -2.36 6.40 -12.90
C LYS A 134 -0.89 6.71 -13.17
N ASN A 135 -0.07 5.68 -13.38
CA ASN A 135 1.32 5.78 -13.83
C ASN A 135 1.79 4.59 -14.69
N LYS A 136 0.87 3.67 -15.03
CA LYS A 136 1.09 2.50 -15.87
C LYS A 136 -0.03 2.36 -16.91
N ASN A 137 0.25 1.53 -17.92
CA ASN A 137 -0.67 1.20 -18.99
C ASN A 137 -0.37 -0.20 -19.55
N GLU A 138 -0.25 -1.20 -18.68
CA GLU A 138 -0.05 -2.61 -19.09
C GLU A 138 -1.40 -3.32 -19.20
N ILE A 139 -1.67 -3.96 -20.33
CA ILE A 139 -2.91 -4.72 -20.54
C ILE A 139 -2.64 -6.19 -20.17
N LEU A 140 -3.35 -6.69 -19.14
CA LEU A 140 -3.19 -8.06 -18.64
C LEU A 140 -4.01 -9.08 -19.42
N LEU A 141 -5.24 -8.71 -19.77
CA LEU A 141 -6.19 -9.56 -20.50
C LEU A 141 -7.06 -8.69 -21.40
N LYS A 142 -7.29 -9.11 -22.64
CA LYS A 142 -8.04 -8.34 -23.64
C LYS A 142 -9.17 -9.15 -24.25
N SER A 143 -10.32 -8.51 -24.40
CA SER A 143 -11.48 -9.03 -25.13
C SER A 143 -11.29 -8.87 -26.64
N PRO A 144 -11.83 -9.78 -27.46
CA PRO A 144 -12.57 -10.98 -27.06
C PRO A 144 -11.64 -12.04 -26.44
N LEU A 145 -12.16 -12.84 -25.50
CA LEU A 145 -11.43 -13.98 -24.93
C LEU A 145 -11.37 -15.13 -25.94
N LYS A 146 -10.52 -14.97 -26.95
CA LYS A 146 -10.32 -15.91 -28.06
C LYS A 146 -8.85 -16.10 -28.35
N VAL A 147 -8.45 -17.34 -28.64
CA VAL A 147 -7.09 -17.65 -29.13
C VAL A 147 -6.76 -16.79 -30.36
N GLY A 148 -5.59 -16.17 -30.38
CA GLY A 148 -5.15 -15.26 -31.43
C GLY A 148 -5.51 -13.79 -31.22
N THR A 149 -6.20 -13.45 -30.13
CA THR A 149 -6.42 -12.05 -29.74
C THR A 149 -5.10 -11.43 -29.32
N LYS A 150 -4.70 -10.33 -29.97
CA LYS A 150 -3.38 -9.70 -29.85
C LYS A 150 -3.45 -8.25 -29.44
N TRP A 151 -2.44 -7.79 -28.73
CA TRP A 151 -2.20 -6.39 -28.42
C TRP A 151 -0.72 -6.13 -28.17
N SER A 152 -0.33 -4.86 -28.12
CA SER A 152 0.97 -4.39 -27.64
C SER A 152 0.71 -3.34 -26.56
N ASP A 153 1.67 -3.14 -25.68
CA ASP A 153 1.62 -2.11 -24.64
C ASP A 153 3.03 -1.57 -24.35
N ASP A 154 3.15 -0.70 -23.35
CA ASP A 154 4.41 -0.05 -23.00
C ASP A 154 5.48 -1.05 -22.52
N ASN A 155 5.08 -2.25 -22.12
CA ASN A 155 5.98 -3.26 -21.58
C ASN A 155 6.36 -4.28 -22.67
N TYR A 156 5.40 -4.74 -23.48
CA TYR A 156 5.64 -5.84 -24.42
C TYR A 156 5.38 -5.47 -25.88
N ASP A 157 6.34 -5.83 -26.75
CA ASP A 157 6.22 -5.72 -28.22
C ASP A 157 5.01 -6.47 -28.76
N SER A 158 4.67 -7.61 -28.13
CA SER A 158 3.48 -8.38 -28.46
C SER A 158 2.95 -9.16 -27.28
N ASN A 159 1.62 -9.20 -27.16
CA ASN A 159 0.85 -10.05 -26.26
C ASN A 159 -0.19 -10.81 -27.07
N GLU A 160 -0.46 -12.07 -26.70
CA GLU A 160 -1.43 -12.92 -27.38
C GLU A 160 -2.11 -13.88 -26.41
N ILE A 161 -3.44 -14.05 -26.53
CA ILE A 161 -4.12 -15.20 -25.93
C ILE A 161 -3.76 -16.44 -26.74
N THR A 162 -2.97 -17.34 -26.17
CA THR A 162 -2.49 -18.56 -26.84
C THR A 162 -3.30 -19.80 -26.48
N SER A 163 -4.08 -19.75 -25.39
CA SER A 163 -5.02 -20.82 -25.01
C SER A 163 -6.16 -20.29 -24.13
N LEU A 164 -7.33 -20.94 -24.17
CA LEU A 164 -8.48 -20.59 -23.30
C LEU A 164 -8.74 -21.59 -22.17
N ASN A 165 -8.35 -22.86 -22.37
CA ASN A 165 -8.70 -23.98 -21.51
C ASN A 165 -7.45 -24.81 -21.20
N LYS A 166 -6.32 -24.13 -20.93
CA LYS A 166 -5.07 -24.79 -20.60
C LYS A 166 -5.14 -25.30 -19.17
N LYS A 167 -5.03 -26.60 -18.98
CA LYS A 167 -4.85 -27.20 -17.66
C LYS A 167 -3.45 -26.90 -17.13
N ILE A 168 -3.38 -26.26 -15.96
CA ILE A 168 -2.14 -25.89 -15.28
C ILE A 168 -2.19 -26.42 -13.86
N SER A 169 -1.26 -27.32 -13.56
CA SER A 169 -1.02 -27.75 -12.19
C SER A 169 -0.18 -26.72 -11.45
N THR A 170 -0.61 -26.41 -10.23
CA THR A 170 0.14 -25.61 -9.26
C THR A 170 0.40 -26.42 -8.00
N SER A 171 1.31 -25.95 -7.15
CA SER A 171 1.52 -26.49 -5.80
C SER A 171 0.26 -26.48 -4.93
N PHE A 172 -0.72 -25.63 -5.24
CA PHE A 172 -2.02 -25.62 -4.56
C PHE A 172 -2.99 -26.65 -5.14
N LYS A 173 -3.28 -26.56 -6.44
CA LYS A 173 -4.16 -27.47 -7.20
C LYS A 173 -4.03 -27.29 -8.71
N GLU A 174 -4.76 -28.09 -9.48
CA GLU A 174 -4.93 -27.89 -10.92
C GLU A 174 -6.02 -26.84 -11.23
N PHE A 175 -5.77 -26.05 -12.28
CA PHE A 175 -6.68 -25.03 -12.79
C PHE A 175 -6.88 -25.18 -14.30
N GLU A 176 -8.08 -24.84 -14.78
CA GLU A 176 -8.32 -24.53 -16.18
C GLU A 176 -8.13 -23.03 -16.40
N THR A 177 -7.29 -22.66 -17.35
CA THR A 177 -6.74 -21.29 -17.46
C THR A 177 -6.76 -20.75 -18.88
N ILE A 178 -6.85 -19.42 -18.97
CA ILE A 178 -6.41 -18.68 -20.14
C ILE A 178 -4.89 -18.53 -20.07
N GLU A 179 -4.20 -18.85 -21.17
CA GLU A 179 -2.77 -18.57 -21.34
C GLU A 179 -2.59 -17.30 -22.17
N VAL A 180 -1.86 -16.34 -21.61
CA VAL A 180 -1.38 -15.15 -22.33
C VAL A 180 0.13 -15.28 -22.50
N THR A 181 0.61 -15.16 -23.74
CA THR A 181 2.04 -15.13 -24.06
C THR A 181 2.43 -13.70 -24.47
N SER A 182 3.37 -13.13 -23.73
CA SER A 182 3.96 -11.81 -23.97
C SER A 182 5.41 -11.96 -24.43
N LYS A 183 5.86 -11.13 -25.37
CA LYS A 183 7.24 -11.14 -25.88
C LYS A 183 7.78 -9.72 -25.97
N SER A 184 9.03 -9.54 -25.57
CA SER A 184 9.78 -8.28 -25.71
C SER A 184 11.27 -8.60 -25.71
N GLN A 185 12.06 -8.06 -26.63
CA GLN A 185 13.55 -8.07 -26.57
C GLN A 185 14.20 -9.40 -26.08
N GLY A 186 13.81 -10.55 -26.66
CA GLY A 186 14.38 -11.87 -26.29
C GLY A 186 13.86 -12.49 -24.98
N LEU A 187 12.89 -11.83 -24.35
CA LEU A 187 12.10 -12.29 -23.21
C LEU A 187 10.76 -12.87 -23.70
N ILE A 188 10.37 -14.00 -23.13
CA ILE A 188 9.03 -14.59 -23.28
C ILE A 188 8.41 -14.73 -21.89
N LEU A 189 7.20 -14.23 -21.71
CA LEU A 189 6.45 -14.35 -20.46
C LEU A 189 5.11 -15.04 -20.75
N LYS A 190 4.85 -16.15 -20.05
CA LYS A 190 3.56 -16.83 -20.10
C LYS A 190 2.84 -16.63 -18.78
N ARG A 191 1.61 -16.12 -18.83
CA ARG A 191 0.75 -15.92 -17.66
C ARG A 191 -0.50 -16.77 -17.79
N TYR A 192 -0.90 -17.40 -16.70
CA TYR A 192 -2.03 -18.30 -16.64
C TYR A 192 -3.08 -17.77 -15.69
N TYR A 193 -4.27 -17.45 -16.21
CA TYR A 193 -5.36 -16.85 -15.45
C TYR A 193 -6.51 -17.84 -15.28
N ALA A 194 -6.90 -18.12 -14.04
CA ALA A 194 -8.01 -19.00 -13.68
C ALA A 194 -9.25 -18.19 -13.25
N PRO A 195 -10.47 -18.70 -13.52
CA PRO A 195 -11.69 -18.11 -13.02
C PRO A 195 -11.72 -17.93 -11.49
N ASN A 196 -12.18 -16.77 -11.03
CA ASN A 196 -12.34 -16.32 -9.64
C ASN A 196 -11.05 -16.32 -8.80
N VAL A 197 -9.89 -16.48 -9.44
CA VAL A 197 -8.57 -16.50 -8.78
C VAL A 197 -7.63 -15.51 -9.45
N GLY A 198 -7.73 -15.35 -10.77
CA GLY A 198 -6.77 -14.57 -11.55
C GLY A 198 -5.48 -15.34 -11.78
N LEU A 199 -4.34 -14.68 -11.61
CA LEU A 199 -3.04 -15.25 -11.96
C LEU A 199 -2.73 -16.47 -11.07
N VAL A 200 -2.58 -17.65 -11.65
CA VAL A 200 -2.23 -18.89 -10.92
C VAL A 200 -0.79 -19.33 -11.17
N LYS A 201 -0.22 -18.94 -12.31
CA LYS A 201 1.16 -19.27 -12.67
C LYS A 201 1.72 -18.24 -13.65
N SER A 202 3.02 -18.00 -13.54
CA SER A 202 3.79 -17.21 -14.50
C SER A 202 5.11 -17.90 -14.80
N ILE A 203 5.50 -17.92 -16.07
CA ILE A 203 6.77 -18.47 -16.54
C ILE A 203 7.47 -17.42 -17.38
N LEU A 204 8.61 -16.95 -16.89
CA LEU A 204 9.47 -16.01 -17.57
C LEU A 204 10.69 -16.74 -18.13
N GLU A 205 10.88 -16.64 -19.44
CA GLU A 205 12.04 -17.17 -20.15
C GLU A 205 12.89 -16.00 -20.67
N THR A 206 14.15 -15.93 -20.26
CA THR A 206 15.09 -14.89 -20.71
C THR A 206 16.53 -15.36 -20.54
N GLY A 207 17.41 -15.03 -21.48
CA GLY A 207 18.83 -15.38 -21.42
C GLY A 207 19.11 -16.88 -21.23
N GLY A 208 18.25 -17.74 -21.79
CA GLY A 208 18.35 -19.20 -21.64
C GLY A 208 17.95 -19.74 -20.26
N LYS A 209 17.40 -18.90 -19.37
CA LYS A 209 16.90 -19.29 -18.05
C LYS A 209 15.37 -19.21 -18.00
N SER A 210 14.79 -20.00 -17.11
CA SER A 210 13.35 -20.00 -16.83
C SER A 210 13.11 -19.70 -15.35
N TYR A 211 12.19 -18.77 -15.09
CA TYR A 211 11.78 -18.34 -13.76
C TYR A 211 10.28 -18.61 -13.62
N VAL A 212 9.92 -19.46 -12.67
CA VAL A 212 8.53 -19.89 -12.44
C VAL A 212 8.01 -19.31 -11.13
N TYR A 213 6.82 -18.73 -11.22
CA TYR A 213 6.04 -18.26 -10.08
C TYR A 213 4.71 -18.98 -10.07
N GLU A 214 4.28 -19.47 -8.92
CA GLU A 214 3.16 -20.40 -8.86
C GLU A 214 2.33 -20.22 -7.59
N LEU A 215 1.01 -20.25 -7.74
CA LEU A 215 0.10 -20.15 -6.61
C LEU A 215 0.26 -21.36 -5.68
N LYS A 216 0.54 -21.08 -4.42
CA LYS A 216 0.75 -22.06 -3.35
C LYS A 216 -0.44 -22.14 -2.40
N SER A 217 -1.14 -21.04 -2.17
CA SER A 217 -2.27 -21.00 -1.25
C SER A 217 -3.19 -19.82 -1.53
N ILE A 218 -4.47 -19.97 -1.17
CA ILE A 218 -5.46 -18.89 -1.10
C ILE A 218 -6.06 -18.94 0.31
N LYS A 219 -6.08 -17.81 1.02
CA LYS A 219 -6.75 -17.68 2.32
C LYS A 219 -7.74 -16.53 2.27
N GLU A 220 -9.00 -16.84 2.51
CA GLU A 220 -10.05 -15.83 2.64
C GLU A 220 -10.08 -15.27 4.07
N ASN A 221 -10.63 -14.08 4.24
CA ASN A 221 -10.69 -13.37 5.53
C ASN A 221 -9.30 -13.21 6.18
N SER A 222 -8.29 -12.99 5.35
CA SER A 222 -6.89 -12.82 5.73
C SER A 222 -6.40 -11.45 5.22
N PRO A 223 -6.85 -10.34 5.84
CA PRO A 223 -6.38 -9.01 5.48
C PRO A 223 -4.87 -8.89 5.70
N TYR A 224 -4.24 -7.92 5.02
CA TYR A 224 -2.84 -7.58 5.26
C TYR A 224 -2.66 -7.21 6.73
N LYS A 225 -1.61 -7.73 7.38
CA LYS A 225 -1.25 -7.33 8.74
C LYS A 225 0.00 -6.47 8.69
N LYS A 226 -0.09 -5.28 9.28
CA LYS A 226 1.06 -4.40 9.46
C LYS A 226 1.56 -4.54 10.89
N ASN A 227 2.85 -4.81 11.04
CA ASN A 227 3.51 -4.67 12.33
C ASN A 227 3.73 -3.18 12.61
N VAL A 228 3.21 -2.69 13.73
CA VAL A 228 3.30 -1.30 14.16
C VAL A 228 3.97 -1.25 15.52
N ARG A 229 5.05 -0.47 15.63
CA ARG A 229 5.72 -0.21 16.91
C ARG A 229 5.09 0.97 17.62
N ILE A 230 4.58 0.75 18.82
CA ILE A 230 3.86 1.76 19.58
C ILE A 230 4.75 2.18 20.73
N PHE A 231 5.10 3.46 20.79
CA PHE A 231 5.93 4.01 21.84
C PHE A 231 5.07 4.63 22.92
N PHE A 232 5.49 4.47 24.17
CA PHE A 232 4.86 5.07 25.33
C PHE A 232 5.92 5.76 26.17
N TYR A 233 5.73 7.04 26.43
CA TYR A 233 6.67 7.85 27.21
C TYR A 233 6.16 8.06 28.64
N ASP A 234 6.91 7.56 29.62
CA ASP A 234 6.70 7.79 31.05
C ASP A 234 7.45 9.05 31.49
N SER A 235 6.71 10.14 31.63
CA SER A 235 7.28 11.44 32.02
C SER A 235 7.64 11.55 33.50
N LEU A 236 7.16 10.64 34.37
CA LEU A 236 7.52 10.64 35.79
C LEU A 236 8.92 10.08 36.01
N ASN A 237 9.27 9.07 35.22
CA ASN A 237 10.52 8.32 35.35
C ASN A 237 11.50 8.59 34.19
N ASP A 238 11.11 9.45 33.25
CA ASP A 238 11.90 9.88 32.08
C ASP A 238 12.43 8.70 31.24
N TYR A 239 11.55 7.75 30.91
CA TYR A 239 11.88 6.63 30.02
C TYR A 239 10.80 6.36 28.99
N CYS A 240 11.21 5.79 27.85
CA CYS A 240 10.32 5.35 26.79
C CYS A 240 10.35 3.82 26.69
N TYR A 241 9.18 3.21 26.58
CA TYR A 241 9.03 1.80 26.24
C TYR A 241 8.23 1.66 24.94
N TYR A 242 8.28 0.48 24.33
CA TYR A 242 7.50 0.20 23.14
C TYR A 242 6.93 -1.22 23.13
N GLU A 243 5.89 -1.41 22.33
CA GLU A 243 5.34 -2.71 22.00
C GLU A 243 5.14 -2.79 20.48
N ASP A 244 5.45 -3.96 19.91
CA ASP A 244 5.16 -4.25 18.51
C ASP A 244 3.80 -4.97 18.44
N LYS A 245 2.85 -4.40 17.70
CA LYS A 245 1.51 -4.97 17.52
C LYS A 245 1.25 -5.25 16.05
N ASP A 246 0.78 -6.45 15.74
CA ASP A 246 0.25 -6.76 14.42
C ASP A 246 -1.18 -6.26 14.33
N ILE A 247 -1.41 -5.33 13.41
CA ILE A 247 -2.74 -4.78 13.19
C ILE A 247 -3.23 -5.19 11.81
N SER A 248 -4.44 -5.77 11.78
CA SER A 248 -5.17 -6.03 10.54
C SER A 248 -5.44 -4.70 9.86
N GLN A 249 -4.81 -4.51 8.72
CA GLN A 249 -5.01 -3.36 7.87
C GLN A 249 -6.11 -3.71 6.86
N GLU A 250 -7.36 -3.53 7.28
CA GLU A 250 -8.49 -3.59 6.37
C GLU A 250 -8.53 -2.35 5.49
N TYR A 251 -9.05 -2.51 4.28
CA TYR A 251 -9.20 -1.39 3.37
C TYR A 251 -10.19 -0.35 3.92
N GLY A 252 -9.87 0.93 3.73
CA GLY A 252 -10.68 2.05 4.21
C GLY A 252 -10.41 2.45 5.66
N ILE A 253 -9.63 1.67 6.43
CA ILE A 253 -9.16 2.11 7.75
C ILE A 253 -8.10 3.21 7.54
N SER A 254 -8.42 4.42 8.01
CA SER A 254 -7.49 5.53 7.92
C SER A 254 -6.32 5.36 8.89
N ASN A 255 -5.18 6.01 8.60
CA ASN A 255 -4.06 6.05 9.56
C ASN A 255 -4.51 6.66 10.90
N LYS A 256 -5.45 7.61 10.89
CA LYS A 256 -6.04 8.15 12.12
C LYS A 256 -6.68 7.03 12.94
N ASP A 257 -7.57 6.24 12.34
CA ASP A 257 -8.36 5.25 13.07
C ASP A 257 -7.47 4.12 13.61
N LEU A 258 -6.46 3.74 12.82
CA LEU A 258 -5.44 2.80 13.22
C LEU A 258 -4.73 3.24 14.50
N TYR A 259 -4.17 4.46 14.52
CA TYR A 259 -3.42 4.96 15.67
C TYR A 259 -4.36 5.33 16.82
N GLN A 260 -5.57 5.80 16.55
CA GLN A 260 -6.59 6.04 17.58
C GLN A 260 -6.90 4.76 18.37
N SER A 261 -7.11 3.63 17.67
CA SER A 261 -7.43 2.34 18.31
C SER A 261 -6.33 1.89 19.27
N VAL A 262 -5.08 2.19 18.93
CA VAL A 262 -3.90 1.85 19.70
C VAL A 262 -3.76 2.74 20.94
N LEU A 263 -4.01 4.04 20.80
CA LEU A 263 -3.90 4.99 21.91
C LEU A 263 -4.96 4.75 23.00
N ASN A 264 -6.10 4.17 22.63
CA ASN A 264 -7.20 3.90 23.55
C ASN A 264 -6.99 2.65 24.43
N ASP A 265 -6.01 1.78 24.14
CA ASP A 265 -5.80 0.49 24.81
C ASP A 265 -4.30 0.19 25.08
N PRO A 266 -3.66 0.87 26.05
CA PRO A 266 -2.24 0.65 26.32
C PRO A 266 -1.98 -0.64 27.13
N PRO A 267 -0.82 -1.29 26.92
CA PRO A 267 -0.48 -2.60 27.49
C PRO A 267 -0.18 -2.62 29.00
N TYR A 268 -0.08 -1.45 29.66
CA TYR A 268 0.27 -1.37 31.08
C TYR A 268 -0.63 -0.41 31.88
N ASN A 269 -0.85 -0.74 33.15
CA ASN A 269 -1.50 0.10 34.16
C ASN A 269 -0.75 1.42 34.47
N SER A 270 0.35 1.72 33.78
CA SER A 270 0.79 3.11 33.62
C SER A 270 -0.33 3.80 32.87
N ALA A 271 -1.23 4.44 33.62
CA ALA A 271 -2.30 5.29 33.11
C ALA A 271 -1.68 6.44 32.30
N THR A 272 -1.22 6.13 31.09
CA THR A 272 -0.86 7.09 30.08
C THR A 272 -2.15 7.82 29.76
N LEU A 273 -2.02 9.13 29.70
CA LEU A 273 -3.10 10.07 29.52
C LEU A 273 -4.15 9.67 28.47
N LEU A 274 -3.69 8.96 27.44
CA LEU A 274 -4.46 8.54 26.27
C LEU A 274 -5.46 7.41 26.55
N SER A 275 -5.22 6.56 27.55
CA SER A 275 -6.20 5.53 27.97
C SER A 275 -7.43 6.08 28.70
N LYS A 276 -7.34 7.33 29.19
CA LYS A 276 -8.38 7.96 30.00
C LYS A 276 -8.93 9.25 29.40
N SER A 277 -8.30 9.76 28.35
CA SER A 277 -8.72 11.01 27.69
C SER A 277 -9.41 10.66 26.38
N ASN A 278 -10.45 11.42 26.03
CA ASN A 278 -11.18 11.27 24.78
C ASN A 278 -10.46 11.99 23.62
N ILE A 279 -9.13 12.13 23.71
CA ILE A 279 -8.33 12.86 22.74
C ILE A 279 -8.40 12.12 21.41
N SER A 280 -9.13 12.69 20.47
CA SER A 280 -9.25 12.18 19.12
C SER A 280 -8.11 12.70 18.25
N ILE A 281 -7.65 11.91 17.30
CA ILE A 281 -6.85 12.36 16.16
C ILE A 281 -7.85 12.80 15.08
N ASN A 282 -7.68 13.98 14.49
CA ASN A 282 -8.45 14.45 13.35
C ASN A 282 -7.84 13.99 12.02
N SER A 283 -6.51 14.07 11.89
CA SER A 283 -5.81 13.63 10.68
C SER A 283 -4.35 13.30 10.94
N ILE A 284 -3.79 12.43 10.07
CA ILE A 284 -2.35 12.18 9.95
C ILE A 284 -2.00 12.32 8.48
N ILE A 285 -1.19 13.31 8.14
CA ILE A 285 -0.74 13.61 6.77
C ILE A 285 0.77 13.38 6.69
N LEU A 286 1.21 12.64 5.68
CA LEU A 286 2.62 12.27 5.50
C LEU A 286 3.21 12.95 4.28
N SER A 287 4.26 13.74 4.50
CA SER A 287 5.18 14.18 3.45
C SER A 287 6.50 13.44 3.57
N VAL A 288 6.56 12.28 2.91
CA VAL A 288 7.77 11.43 2.92
C VAL A 288 8.97 12.16 2.29
N ASN A 289 8.74 12.94 1.22
CA ASN A 289 9.80 13.70 0.56
C ASN A 289 10.42 14.76 1.49
N ASP A 290 9.62 15.33 2.39
CA ASP A 290 10.09 16.32 3.36
C ASP A 290 10.48 15.67 4.70
N SER A 291 10.45 14.34 4.79
CA SER A 291 10.66 13.57 6.02
C SER A 291 9.80 14.09 7.19
N LEU A 292 8.52 14.35 6.92
CA LEU A 292 7.60 15.03 7.83
C LEU A 292 6.24 14.32 7.96
N ALA A 293 5.81 14.09 9.20
CA ALA A 293 4.42 13.81 9.54
C ALA A 293 3.74 15.05 10.11
N LYS A 294 2.47 15.28 9.74
CA LYS A 294 1.60 16.29 10.33
C LYS A 294 0.42 15.59 11.01
N VAL A 295 0.24 15.86 12.29
CA VAL A 295 -0.78 15.23 13.13
C VAL A 295 -1.68 16.31 13.68
N ASP A 296 -2.97 16.25 13.36
CA ASP A 296 -3.96 17.15 13.94
C ASP A 296 -4.76 16.40 14.98
N LEU A 297 -4.82 16.94 16.20
CA LEU A 297 -5.66 16.45 17.29
C LEU A 297 -7.01 17.19 17.28
N GLY A 298 -8.03 16.51 17.76
CA GLY A 298 -9.34 17.11 18.03
C GLY A 298 -9.26 18.13 19.15
N ASP A 299 -10.24 19.03 19.16
CA ASP A 299 -10.41 20.07 20.17
C ASP A 299 -11.00 19.49 21.46
N ASP A 300 -10.22 18.68 22.16
CA ASP A 300 -10.62 18.14 23.47
C ASP A 300 -10.23 19.15 24.56
N PRO A 301 -11.19 19.71 25.32
CA PRO A 301 -10.93 20.64 26.41
C PRO A 301 -9.91 20.10 27.43
N GLU A 302 -9.86 18.78 27.64
CA GLU A 302 -8.92 18.16 28.56
C GLU A 302 -7.48 18.51 28.23
N ILE A 303 -7.14 18.63 26.95
CA ILE A 303 -5.78 18.95 26.47
C ILE A 303 -5.28 20.25 27.11
N TYR A 304 -6.12 21.28 27.19
CA TYR A 304 -5.77 22.59 27.73
C TYR A 304 -5.56 22.61 29.25
N TYR A 305 -6.00 21.58 29.96
CA TYR A 305 -5.88 21.47 31.42
C TYR A 305 -4.83 20.42 31.84
N LEU A 306 -4.15 19.78 30.89
CA LEU A 306 -3.11 18.81 31.18
C LEU A 306 -1.90 19.47 31.85
N PRO A 307 -1.34 18.92 32.93
CA PRO A 307 -0.07 19.40 33.45
C PRO A 307 1.06 19.09 32.44
N ASN A 308 2.10 19.92 32.45
CA ASN A 308 3.23 19.86 31.50
C ASN A 308 3.81 18.45 31.27
N PHE A 309 3.98 17.64 32.33
CA PHE A 309 4.52 16.28 32.19
C PHE A 309 3.61 15.36 31.35
N LYS A 310 2.29 15.53 31.47
CA LYS A 310 1.30 14.76 30.71
C LYS A 310 1.28 15.18 29.23
N ILE A 311 1.45 16.47 28.95
CA ILE A 311 1.62 16.99 27.58
C ILE A 311 2.89 16.41 26.94
N LYS A 312 4.01 16.39 27.68
CA LYS A 312 5.27 15.76 27.23
C LYS A 312 5.04 14.30 26.81
N SER A 313 4.37 13.53 27.67
CA SER A 313 4.02 12.13 27.38
C SER A 313 3.16 11.97 26.12
N LEU A 314 2.15 12.81 25.94
CA LEU A 314 1.30 12.79 24.74
C LEU A 314 2.13 13.04 23.46
N ILE A 315 2.91 14.13 23.45
CA ILE A 315 3.72 14.52 22.30
C ILE A 315 4.71 13.41 21.96
N LEU A 316 5.55 12.98 22.92
CA LEU A 316 6.61 12.01 22.63
C LEU A 316 6.08 10.64 22.22
N THR A 317 4.94 10.21 22.79
CA THR A 317 4.24 8.99 22.35
C THR A 317 3.82 9.11 20.88
N LEU A 318 3.15 10.20 20.50
CA LEU A 318 2.70 10.42 19.12
C LEU A 318 3.87 10.54 18.14
N VAL A 319 4.86 11.37 18.48
CA VAL A 319 6.05 11.61 17.64
C VAL A 319 6.79 10.32 17.40
N ASN A 320 7.21 9.61 18.46
CA ASN A 320 8.00 8.40 18.31
C ASN A 320 7.22 7.32 17.55
N THR A 321 5.94 7.15 17.86
CA THR A 321 5.08 6.14 17.19
C THR A 321 4.87 6.46 15.72
N ILE A 322 4.59 7.72 15.35
CA ILE A 322 4.32 8.07 13.95
C ILE A 322 5.62 8.15 13.15
N CYS A 323 6.65 8.84 13.66
CA CYS A 323 7.94 8.98 12.98
C CYS A 323 8.59 7.63 12.70
N TYR A 324 8.62 6.73 13.70
CA TYR A 324 9.22 5.41 13.54
C TYR A 324 8.50 4.57 12.47
N ASN A 325 7.18 4.47 12.53
CA ASN A 325 6.40 3.59 11.64
C ASN A 325 6.26 4.11 10.20
N TYR A 326 6.53 5.38 9.96
CA TYR A 326 6.55 5.97 8.62
C TYR A 326 7.97 6.31 8.13
N ASN A 327 8.99 6.03 8.95
CA ASN A 327 10.38 6.35 8.67
C ASN A 327 10.57 7.82 8.26
N VAL A 328 9.98 8.72 9.04
CA VAL A 328 10.14 10.18 8.90
C VAL A 328 10.87 10.74 10.11
N GLU A 329 11.65 11.79 9.90
CA GLU A 329 12.49 12.38 10.95
C GLU A 329 11.69 13.31 11.87
N LYS A 330 10.68 13.97 11.32
CA LYS A 330 10.01 15.09 11.97
C LYS A 330 8.52 14.85 12.09
N CYS A 331 7.95 15.25 13.22
CA CYS A 331 6.51 15.33 13.40
C CYS A 331 6.11 16.75 13.82
N GLN A 332 5.07 17.27 13.17
CA GLN A 332 4.40 18.52 13.49
C GLN A 332 3.02 18.19 14.05
N ILE A 333 2.68 18.73 15.21
CA ILE A 333 1.38 18.50 15.87
C ILE A 333 0.58 19.80 15.90
N THR A 334 -0.74 19.73 15.73
CA THR A 334 -1.70 20.82 15.90
C THR A 334 -2.93 20.35 16.69
N VAL A 335 -3.72 21.29 17.22
CA VAL A 335 -5.04 21.03 17.81
C VAL A 335 -6.07 21.82 17.01
N ASN A 336 -7.01 21.12 16.38
CA ASN A 336 -8.06 21.69 15.53
C ASN A 336 -7.51 22.63 14.44
N GLY A 337 -6.41 22.22 13.82
CA GLY A 337 -5.67 22.97 12.80
C GLY A 337 -4.88 24.18 13.32
N GLN A 338 -4.86 24.44 14.63
CA GLN A 338 -4.19 25.58 15.23
C GLN A 338 -2.93 25.17 16.02
N PRO A 339 -1.92 26.05 16.09
CA PRO A 339 -0.90 26.00 17.11
C PRO A 339 -1.51 25.94 18.52
N PHE A 340 -0.99 25.06 19.35
CA PHE A 340 -1.32 24.91 20.75
C PHE A 340 -0.12 25.31 21.62
N PHE A 341 -0.38 26.17 22.62
CA PHE A 341 0.63 26.65 23.55
C PHE A 341 0.19 26.36 24.98
N GLN A 342 1.02 25.63 25.73
CA GLN A 342 0.81 25.43 27.16
C GLN A 342 2.14 25.35 27.92
N GLY A 343 2.36 26.33 28.80
CA GLY A 343 3.60 26.42 29.58
C GLY A 343 4.83 26.58 28.68
N ILE A 344 5.79 25.66 28.80
CA ILE A 344 7.00 25.62 27.96
C ILE A 344 6.78 24.88 26.63
N TYR A 345 5.65 24.20 26.47
CA TYR A 345 5.36 23.46 25.25
C TYR A 345 4.66 24.38 24.24
N ASN A 346 5.30 24.47 23.09
CA ASN A 346 4.78 25.13 21.92
C ASN A 346 4.58 24.07 20.84
N ILE A 347 3.36 23.58 20.72
CA ILE A 347 2.92 22.65 19.67
C ILE A 347 2.47 23.52 18.50
N ASN A 348 3.33 23.77 17.52
CA ASN A 348 2.95 24.65 16.42
C ASN A 348 3.48 24.18 15.08
N THR A 349 3.08 24.91 14.02
CA THR A 349 3.44 24.62 12.64
C THR A 349 4.92 24.81 12.30
N SER A 350 5.74 25.27 13.24
CA SER A 350 7.18 25.55 13.07
C SER A 350 8.10 24.69 13.94
N ASN A 351 7.55 23.95 14.91
CA ASN A 351 8.32 23.10 15.79
C ASN A 351 8.28 21.66 15.27
N PHE A 352 9.46 21.08 15.14
CA PHE A 352 9.64 19.69 14.75
C PHE A 352 10.16 18.92 15.95
N TYR A 353 9.51 17.82 16.27
CA TYR A 353 9.98 16.89 17.29
C TYR A 353 10.70 15.73 16.60
N ASN A 354 11.89 15.39 17.08
CA ASN A 354 12.65 14.23 16.63
C ASN A 354 12.43 13.03 17.56
N ILE A 355 12.84 11.86 17.07
CA ILE A 355 12.88 10.64 17.87
C ILE A 355 13.92 10.85 19.00
N ASN A 356 13.47 10.74 20.25
CA ASN A 356 14.25 10.91 21.49
C ASN A 356 14.59 12.36 21.92
N ASP A 357 13.85 13.38 21.47
CA ASP A 357 13.93 14.74 22.06
C ASP A 357 13.38 14.83 23.49
#